data_AF-A0A4U8U6Q1-F1
#
_entry.id   AF-A0A4U8U6Q1-F1
#
_cell.length_a   1.000
_cell.length_b   1.000
_cell.length_c   1.000
_cell.angle_alpha   90.00
_cell.angle_beta   90.00
_cell.angle_gamma   90.00
#
_symmetry.space_group_name_H-M   'P 1'
#
loop_
_entity.id
_entity.type
_entity.pdbx_description
1 polymer ?
#
loop_
_entity_poly.entity_id
_entity_poly.type
_entity_poly.pdbx_seq_one_letter_code
_entity_poly.pdbx_strand_id
1 'polypeptide(L)'
;MNAKCKILTIQDIESLNKDSNIIYLKALYQCESIMYFDENDDLFYKDKVKEFYNYKSAFYLSFIANKDSLSTTYLEARKALYKTYQLIKQEQAEELQKQRQELEQELQGLDSKQRESKLQELQREQRKRERQERFSNRNTANKDSYLILESKDKSKRIIFLDKLDSNTSHISMSNLIHIHNERIDIFTKDNTTLDIQELESLITNYKQRYLESNNIESSNQKSHIDCNQESKLTLDSLHSSNTQIFLYSQLLLGSKESPNNPLFFGELDKNGVFVESKPIYHLIGEIDSNSIESTSNNRDSNNSLSTLQVFLGSNTLTLLNYSLIDSSLNIKLECNSKESKAILEREKAQREKQEEQDSQTKDSLTSTAMLHPILEDDEIKCPHNGVVKLKSNKGKPFTSKGIPMVLESDLLHSSIIGCTNPLQHNNTSL
;
A
#
# COMPACT_ATOMS: atom_id res chain seq x y z
N MET A 1 19.07 -18.58 -36.88
CA MET A 1 18.31 -19.02 -35.69
C MET A 1 16.94 -18.38 -35.81
N ASN A 2 15.90 -19.15 -36.16
CA ASN A 2 14.56 -18.60 -36.34
C ASN A 2 13.88 -18.54 -34.97
N ALA A 3 13.77 -17.33 -34.42
CA ALA A 3 13.00 -17.10 -33.20
C ALA A 3 11.51 -16.97 -33.58
N LYS A 4 10.66 -17.79 -32.97
CA LYS A 4 9.21 -17.65 -32.97
C LYS A 4 8.80 -16.77 -31.79
N CYS A 5 7.63 -16.14 -31.92
CA CYS A 5 7.05 -15.26 -30.91
C CYS A 5 5.60 -15.70 -30.67
N LYS A 6 5.18 -15.79 -29.40
CA LYS A 6 3.79 -16.05 -28.99
C LYS A 6 3.34 -14.94 -28.06
N ILE A 7 2.20 -14.35 -28.40
CA ILE A 7 1.44 -13.47 -27.50
C ILE A 7 0.68 -14.37 -26.52
N LEU A 8 0.80 -14.08 -25.23
CA LEU A 8 0.12 -14.81 -24.19
C LEU A 8 -1.30 -14.30 -23.99
N THR A 9 -2.26 -15.21 -24.05
CA THR A 9 -3.64 -14.95 -23.66
C THR A 9 -3.83 -15.13 -22.16
N ILE A 10 -4.94 -14.61 -21.61
CA ILE A 10 -5.32 -14.87 -20.22
C ILE A 10 -5.50 -16.37 -19.98
N GLN A 11 -6.06 -17.11 -20.95
CA GLN A 11 -6.26 -18.56 -20.85
C GLN A 11 -4.93 -19.31 -20.75
N ASP A 12 -3.90 -18.90 -21.51
CA ASP A 12 -2.57 -19.50 -21.41
C ASP A 12 -2.05 -19.38 -19.97
N ILE A 13 -2.21 -18.21 -19.35
CA ILE A 13 -1.76 -17.92 -17.97
C ILE A 13 -2.56 -18.71 -16.93
N GLU A 14 -3.88 -18.78 -17.08
CA GLU A 14 -4.75 -19.50 -16.13
C GLU A 14 -4.46 -20.99 -16.11
N SER A 15 -4.08 -21.57 -17.25
CA SER A 15 -3.74 -22.99 -17.38
C SER A 15 -2.41 -23.38 -16.74
N LEU A 16 -1.56 -22.41 -16.36
CA LEU A 16 -0.24 -22.68 -15.82
C LEU A 16 -0.30 -23.37 -14.46
N ASN A 17 0.59 -24.34 -14.28
CA ASN A 17 0.80 -25.08 -13.06
C ASN A 17 2.30 -25.30 -12.84
N LYS A 18 2.69 -25.92 -11.71
CA LYS A 18 4.10 -26.10 -11.34
C LYS A 18 4.93 -26.91 -12.36
N ASP A 19 4.27 -27.70 -13.20
CA ASP A 19 4.90 -28.55 -14.22
C ASP A 19 4.83 -27.96 -15.62
N SER A 20 4.26 -26.76 -15.77
CA SER A 20 4.33 -25.99 -17.01
C SER A 20 5.77 -25.72 -17.42
N ASN A 21 5.99 -25.58 -18.72
CA ASN A 21 7.31 -25.30 -19.27
C ASN A 21 7.88 -24.01 -18.65
N ILE A 22 9.18 -24.05 -18.31
CA ILE A 22 9.89 -22.99 -17.58
C ILE A 22 9.78 -21.62 -18.26
N ILE A 23 9.64 -21.58 -19.59
CA ILE A 23 9.48 -20.33 -20.32
C ILE A 23 8.17 -19.63 -19.98
N TYR A 24 7.07 -20.38 -19.86
CA TYR A 24 5.78 -19.85 -19.44
C TYR A 24 5.81 -19.37 -17.99
N LEU A 25 6.49 -20.12 -17.12
CA LEU A 25 6.70 -19.72 -15.72
C LEU A 25 7.54 -18.45 -15.62
N LYS A 26 8.54 -18.28 -16.49
CA LYS A 26 9.33 -17.04 -16.59
C LYS A 26 8.47 -15.86 -17.03
N ALA A 27 7.65 -16.03 -18.07
CA ALA A 27 6.78 -14.96 -18.53
C ALA A 27 5.73 -14.58 -17.49
N LEU A 28 5.16 -15.58 -16.79
CA LEU A 28 4.29 -15.35 -15.63
C LEU A 28 5.01 -14.52 -14.55
N TYR A 29 6.23 -14.94 -14.18
CA TYR A 29 7.02 -14.26 -13.15
C TYR A 29 7.37 -12.82 -13.53
N GLN A 30 7.78 -12.58 -14.77
CA GLN A 30 8.14 -11.24 -15.27
C GLN A 30 6.94 -10.39 -15.67
N CYS A 31 5.72 -10.93 -15.62
CA CYS A 31 4.53 -10.28 -16.15
C CYS A 31 4.67 -9.89 -17.64
N GLU A 32 5.34 -10.73 -18.44
CA GLU A 32 5.53 -10.52 -19.88
C GLU A 32 4.35 -11.10 -20.66
N SER A 33 3.73 -10.28 -21.51
CA SER A 33 2.61 -10.72 -22.38
C SER A 33 3.07 -11.35 -23.69
N ILE A 34 4.37 -11.40 -23.94
CA ILE A 34 4.96 -11.92 -25.16
C ILE A 34 6.16 -12.78 -24.79
N MET A 35 6.23 -13.96 -25.38
CA MET A 35 7.38 -14.85 -25.28
C MET A 35 8.02 -15.07 -26.62
N TYR A 36 9.34 -15.16 -26.62
CA TYR A 36 10.15 -15.61 -27.76
C TYR A 36 10.58 -17.04 -27.50
N PHE A 37 10.71 -17.90 -28.51
CA PHE A 37 11.21 -19.29 -28.40
C PHE A 37 11.79 -19.76 -29.73
N ASP A 38 12.59 -20.83 -29.72
CA ASP A 38 13.18 -21.38 -30.94
C ASP A 38 12.22 -22.36 -31.66
N GLU A 39 12.65 -22.95 -32.77
CA GLU A 39 11.79 -23.84 -33.57
C GLU A 39 11.34 -25.11 -32.84
N ASN A 40 12.02 -25.51 -31.75
CA ASN A 40 11.74 -26.72 -30.97
C ASN A 40 10.82 -26.46 -29.76
N ASP A 41 10.26 -25.24 -29.63
CA ASP A 41 9.58 -24.77 -28.41
C ASP A 41 10.48 -24.85 -27.15
N ASP A 42 11.80 -24.93 -27.37
CA ASP A 42 12.80 -25.25 -26.38
C ASP A 42 13.88 -24.17 -26.45
N LEU A 43 13.56 -22.99 -25.93
CA LEU A 43 14.60 -22.01 -25.69
C LEU A 43 15.61 -22.66 -24.72
N PHE A 44 16.82 -22.96 -25.20
CA PHE A 44 18.13 -23.23 -24.54
C PHE A 44 18.21 -23.88 -23.13
N TYR A 45 17.15 -24.44 -22.55
CA TYR A 45 17.00 -24.50 -21.09
C TYR A 45 16.48 -25.84 -20.55
N LYS A 46 16.66 -26.99 -21.22
CA LYS A 46 16.51 -28.27 -20.49
C LYS A 46 17.78 -28.64 -19.75
N ASP A 47 18.92 -28.61 -20.46
CA ASP A 47 20.18 -29.12 -19.89
C ASP A 47 21.12 -28.03 -19.39
N LYS A 48 20.84 -26.75 -19.69
CA LYS A 48 21.70 -25.59 -19.36
C LYS A 48 21.04 -24.52 -18.49
N VAL A 49 19.92 -24.84 -17.84
CA VAL A 49 19.20 -23.91 -16.93
C VAL A 49 20.15 -23.28 -15.91
N LYS A 50 21.01 -24.09 -15.28
CA LYS A 50 21.96 -23.63 -14.26
C LYS A 50 23.06 -22.71 -14.81
N GLU A 51 23.42 -22.86 -16.09
CA GLU A 51 24.43 -22.03 -16.76
C GLU A 51 23.84 -20.69 -17.21
N PHE A 52 22.56 -20.67 -17.60
CA PHE A 52 21.89 -19.48 -18.14
C PHE A 52 21.23 -18.60 -17.08
N TYR A 53 20.63 -19.22 -16.07
CA TYR A 53 20.04 -18.47 -14.97
C TYR A 53 21.09 -18.32 -13.89
N ASN A 54 21.41 -17.07 -13.54
CA ASN A 54 22.19 -16.80 -12.35
C ASN A 54 21.53 -17.53 -11.17
N TYR A 55 22.28 -18.43 -10.52
CA TYR A 55 21.77 -19.27 -9.42
C TYR A 55 21.28 -18.44 -8.22
N LYS A 56 21.68 -17.17 -8.14
CA LYS A 56 21.18 -16.20 -7.17
C LYS A 56 19.95 -15.41 -7.65
N SER A 57 19.53 -15.57 -8.90
CA SER A 57 18.35 -14.87 -9.41
C SER A 57 17.09 -15.35 -8.71
N ALA A 58 16.20 -14.42 -8.39
CA ALA A 58 14.96 -14.74 -7.69
C ALA A 58 14.04 -15.67 -8.49
N PHE A 59 14.07 -15.62 -9.83
CA PHE A 59 13.37 -16.57 -10.67
C PHE A 59 13.90 -18.00 -10.48
N TYR A 60 15.23 -18.18 -10.56
CA TYR A 60 15.85 -19.49 -10.36
C TYR A 60 15.50 -20.06 -8.98
N LEU A 61 15.62 -19.25 -7.93
CA LEU A 61 15.28 -19.69 -6.58
C LEU A 61 13.81 -20.03 -6.42
N SER A 62 12.89 -19.28 -7.04
CA SER A 62 11.44 -19.50 -6.91
C SER A 62 10.91 -20.70 -7.72
N PHE A 63 11.38 -20.87 -8.96
CA PHE A 63 10.78 -21.83 -9.92
C PHE A 63 11.65 -23.03 -10.25
N ILE A 64 12.95 -23.01 -9.92
CA ILE A 64 13.91 -24.06 -10.29
C ILE A 64 14.53 -24.71 -9.06
N ALA A 65 15.22 -23.95 -8.20
CA ALA A 65 15.89 -24.48 -7.02
C ALA A 65 14.89 -25.00 -5.98
N ASN A 66 13.87 -24.19 -5.68
CA ASN A 66 12.83 -24.52 -4.70
C ASN A 66 11.53 -24.94 -5.40
N LYS A 67 11.63 -25.72 -6.50
CA LYS A 67 10.45 -26.16 -7.26
C LYS A 67 9.46 -26.94 -6.38
N ASP A 68 9.94 -27.69 -5.39
CA ASP A 68 9.09 -28.44 -4.46
C ASP A 68 8.27 -27.52 -3.54
N SER A 69 8.76 -26.31 -3.25
CA SER A 69 8.04 -25.26 -2.52
C SER A 69 7.06 -24.48 -3.39
N LEU A 70 7.05 -24.70 -4.72
CA LEU A 70 6.16 -24.01 -5.65
C LEU A 70 4.71 -24.49 -5.46
N SER A 71 4.00 -23.79 -4.60
CA SER A 71 2.60 -24.07 -4.25
C SER A 71 1.62 -23.53 -5.29
N THR A 72 0.43 -24.13 -5.36
CA THR A 72 -0.71 -23.58 -6.10
C THR A 72 -1.01 -22.15 -5.62
N THR A 73 -0.95 -21.90 -4.31
CA THR A 73 -1.17 -20.58 -3.72
C THR A 73 -0.23 -19.53 -4.32
N TYR A 74 1.07 -19.82 -4.39
CA TYR A 74 2.05 -18.90 -4.99
C TYR A 74 1.78 -18.66 -6.48
N LEU A 75 1.46 -19.70 -7.24
CA LEU A 75 1.13 -19.58 -8.66
C LEU A 75 -0.11 -18.72 -8.88
N GLU A 76 -1.16 -18.88 -8.08
CA GLU A 76 -2.36 -18.06 -8.16
C GLU A 76 -2.08 -16.60 -7.80
N ALA A 77 -1.27 -16.32 -6.77
CA ALA A 77 -0.81 -14.97 -6.46
C ALA A 77 -0.05 -14.34 -7.64
N ARG A 78 0.85 -15.11 -8.29
CA ARG A 78 1.57 -14.67 -9.50
C ARG A 78 0.64 -14.43 -10.69
N LYS A 79 -0.38 -15.26 -10.90
CA LYS A 79 -1.40 -15.06 -11.96
C LYS A 79 -2.22 -13.80 -11.70
N ALA A 80 -2.61 -13.55 -10.44
CA ALA A 80 -3.33 -12.33 -10.06
C ALA A 80 -2.47 -11.07 -10.29
N LEU A 81 -1.18 -11.13 -9.93
CA LEU A 81 -0.21 -10.07 -10.20
C LEU A 81 -0.08 -9.81 -11.71
N TYR A 82 0.08 -10.87 -12.51
CA TYR A 82 0.14 -10.78 -13.97
C TYR A 82 -1.09 -10.05 -14.53
N LYS A 83 -2.30 -10.47 -14.15
CA LYS A 83 -3.56 -9.88 -14.62
C LYS A 83 -3.63 -8.40 -14.26
N THR A 84 -3.25 -8.05 -13.03
CA THR A 84 -3.24 -6.65 -12.55
C THR A 84 -2.24 -5.82 -13.35
N TYR A 85 -1.05 -6.34 -13.57
CA TYR A 85 0.00 -5.65 -14.33
C TYR A 85 -0.43 -5.39 -15.78
N GLN A 86 -1.04 -6.39 -16.45
CA GLN A 86 -1.55 -6.20 -17.82
C GLN A 86 -2.68 -5.19 -17.86
N LEU A 87 -3.60 -5.21 -16.89
CA LEU A 87 -4.68 -4.23 -16.78
C LEU A 87 -4.13 -2.81 -16.71
N ILE A 88 -3.23 -2.52 -15.77
CA ILE A 88 -2.65 -1.19 -15.59
C ILE A 88 -1.91 -0.75 -16.85
N LYS A 89 -1.13 -1.66 -17.46
CA LYS A 89 -0.41 -1.37 -18.70
C LYS A 89 -1.36 -1.03 -19.85
N GLN A 90 -2.49 -1.73 -19.98
CA GLN A 90 -3.52 -1.43 -20.96
C GLN A 90 -4.17 -0.06 -20.68
N GLU A 91 -4.55 0.19 -19.44
CA GLU A 91 -5.17 1.45 -19.00
C GLU A 91 -4.29 2.67 -19.33
N GLN A 92 -2.99 2.56 -19.09
CA GLN A 92 -1.98 3.57 -19.43
C GLN A 92 -1.84 3.76 -20.95
N ALA A 93 -1.84 2.67 -21.72
CA ALA A 93 -1.75 2.73 -23.17
C ALA A 93 -2.98 3.41 -23.80
N GLU A 94 -4.18 3.09 -23.29
CA GLU A 94 -5.44 3.72 -23.71
C GLU A 94 -5.46 5.22 -23.39
N GLU A 95 -4.99 5.60 -22.19
CA GLU A 95 -4.90 7.01 -21.82
C GLU A 95 -3.92 7.78 -22.71
N LEU A 96 -2.75 7.20 -22.98
CA LEU A 96 -1.77 7.79 -23.89
C LEU A 96 -2.33 7.91 -25.32
N GLN A 97 -3.10 6.92 -25.78
CA GLN A 97 -3.76 6.96 -27.08
C GLN A 97 -4.83 8.06 -27.13
N LYS A 98 -5.65 8.19 -26.08
CA LYS A 98 -6.65 9.25 -25.96
C LYS A 98 -6.02 10.64 -25.99
N GLN A 99 -4.95 10.85 -25.20
CA GLN A 99 -4.18 12.10 -25.20
C GLN A 99 -3.60 12.43 -26.59
N ARG A 100 -3.11 11.43 -27.32
CA ARG A 100 -2.62 11.62 -28.70
C ARG A 100 -3.74 12.03 -29.67
N GLN A 101 -4.91 11.40 -29.57
CA GLN A 101 -6.06 11.73 -30.42
C GLN A 101 -6.62 13.12 -30.13
N GLU A 102 -6.74 13.51 -28.86
CA GLU A 102 -7.15 14.85 -28.44
C GLU A 102 -6.17 15.91 -28.97
N LEU A 103 -4.87 15.65 -28.87
CA LEU A 103 -3.84 16.52 -29.42
C LEU A 103 -3.94 16.65 -30.96
N GLU A 104 -4.16 15.55 -31.67
CA GLU A 104 -4.34 15.57 -33.13
C GLU A 104 -5.57 16.40 -33.55
N GLN A 105 -6.66 16.30 -32.80
CA GLN A 105 -7.88 17.10 -33.02
C GLN A 105 -7.63 18.58 -32.72
N GLU A 106 -6.94 18.94 -31.63
CA GLU A 106 -6.59 20.33 -31.32
C GLU A 106 -5.67 20.96 -32.37
N LEU A 107 -4.84 20.15 -33.04
CA LEU A 107 -3.95 20.60 -34.11
C LEU A 107 -4.66 20.65 -35.48
N GLN A 108 -5.89 20.16 -35.58
CA GLN A 108 -6.68 20.17 -36.81
C GLN A 108 -7.18 21.59 -37.11
N GLY A 109 -6.96 22.07 -38.34
CA GLY A 109 -7.37 23.42 -38.76
C GLY A 109 -6.41 24.56 -38.36
N LEU A 110 -5.35 24.29 -37.60
CA LEU A 110 -4.30 25.27 -37.30
C LEU A 110 -3.27 25.37 -38.43
N ASP A 111 -2.78 26.58 -38.69
CA ASP A 111 -1.65 26.81 -39.60
C ASP A 111 -0.31 26.36 -38.98
N SER A 112 0.76 26.33 -39.80
CA SER A 112 2.08 25.85 -39.36
C SER A 112 2.67 26.60 -38.17
N LYS A 113 2.46 27.92 -38.06
CA LYS A 113 2.96 28.72 -36.92
C LYS A 113 2.13 28.47 -35.67
N GLN A 114 0.81 28.35 -35.83
CA GLN A 114 -0.10 28.07 -34.73
C GLN A 114 0.15 26.69 -34.12
N ARG A 115 0.38 25.67 -34.96
CA ARG A 115 0.76 24.32 -34.51
C ARG A 115 2.07 24.31 -33.72
N GLU A 116 3.09 25.02 -34.21
CA GLU A 116 4.39 25.11 -33.54
C GLU A 116 4.28 25.81 -32.17
N SER A 117 3.49 26.89 -32.10
CA SER A 117 3.22 27.59 -30.83
C SER A 117 2.51 26.68 -29.81
N LYS A 118 1.49 25.93 -30.25
CA LYS A 118 0.71 25.02 -29.38
C LYS A 118 1.56 23.85 -28.87
N LEU A 119 2.40 23.25 -29.72
CA LEU A 119 3.34 22.21 -29.32
C LEU A 119 4.39 22.72 -28.32
N GLN A 120 4.90 23.95 -28.51
CA GLN A 120 5.81 24.57 -27.54
C GLN A 120 5.13 24.85 -26.20
N GLU A 121 3.86 25.26 -26.20
CA GLU A 121 3.07 25.47 -24.98
C GLU A 121 2.89 24.15 -24.22
N LEU A 122 2.49 23.08 -24.90
CA LEU A 122 2.37 21.73 -24.31
C LEU A 122 3.69 21.23 -23.72
N GLN A 123 4.81 21.41 -24.42
CA GLN A 123 6.13 21.07 -23.88
C GLN A 123 6.48 21.91 -22.64
N ARG A 124 6.09 23.18 -22.60
CA ARG A 124 6.29 24.03 -21.41
C ARG A 124 5.40 23.58 -20.25
N GLU A 125 4.15 23.20 -20.52
CA GLU A 125 3.24 22.67 -19.51
C GLU A 125 3.73 21.32 -18.96
N GLN A 126 4.17 20.38 -19.81
CA GLN A 126 4.78 19.12 -19.36
C GLN A 126 5.99 19.40 -18.48
N ARG A 127 6.91 20.28 -18.90
CA ARG A 127 8.07 20.67 -18.06
C ARG A 127 7.67 21.34 -16.76
N LYS A 128 6.57 22.11 -16.73
CA LYS A 128 6.02 22.71 -15.51
C LYS A 128 5.41 21.64 -14.60
N ARG A 129 4.62 20.69 -15.13
CA ARG A 129 4.07 19.56 -14.39
C ARG A 129 5.17 18.67 -13.83
N GLU A 130 6.15 18.28 -14.64
CA GLU A 130 7.33 17.53 -14.18
C GLU A 130 8.11 18.29 -13.10
N ARG A 131 8.26 19.62 -13.22
CA ARG A 131 8.88 20.45 -12.17
C ARG A 131 8.04 20.52 -10.91
N GLN A 132 6.71 20.65 -11.03
CA GLN A 132 5.79 20.67 -9.91
C GLN A 132 5.75 19.32 -9.21
N GLU A 133 5.68 18.20 -9.93
CA GLU A 133 5.79 16.85 -9.38
C GLU A 133 7.14 16.65 -8.67
N ARG A 134 8.26 17.12 -9.26
CA ARG A 134 9.57 17.11 -8.59
C ARG A 134 9.62 17.99 -7.34
N PHE A 135 8.87 19.09 -7.29
CA PHE A 135 8.80 19.98 -6.13
C PHE A 135 7.86 19.45 -5.04
N SER A 136 6.70 18.90 -5.41
CA SER A 136 5.78 18.21 -4.50
C SER A 136 6.44 16.97 -3.90
N ASN A 137 7.16 16.18 -4.70
CA ASN A 137 7.94 15.04 -4.24
C ASN A 137 9.17 15.45 -3.40
N ARG A 138 9.61 16.71 -3.46
CA ARG A 138 10.66 17.25 -2.55
C ARG A 138 10.12 17.65 -1.19
N ASN A 139 8.86 18.06 -1.09
CA ASN A 139 8.21 18.32 0.19
C ASN A 139 7.75 17.02 0.89
N THR A 140 7.63 15.91 0.13
CA THR A 140 7.61 14.53 0.65
C THR A 140 8.96 13.85 0.45
N ALA A 141 10.05 14.50 0.86
CA ALA A 141 11.36 13.85 0.98
C ALA A 141 11.35 12.82 2.14
N ASN A 142 10.44 11.84 2.09
CA ASN A 142 10.66 10.57 2.74
C ASN A 142 11.70 9.80 1.92
N LYS A 143 12.63 9.17 2.61
CA LYS A 143 13.82 8.49 2.07
C LYS A 143 13.48 7.26 1.19
N ASP A 144 12.20 6.96 1.03
CA ASP A 144 11.62 5.72 0.50
C ASP A 144 10.41 6.02 -0.40
N SER A 145 10.66 6.64 -1.56
CA SER A 145 9.64 6.75 -2.62
C SER A 145 9.54 5.43 -3.37
N TYR A 146 8.69 4.53 -2.88
CA TYR A 146 8.34 3.30 -3.59
C TYR A 146 7.77 3.63 -4.97
N LEU A 147 8.13 2.84 -5.99
CA LEU A 147 7.39 2.89 -7.25
C LEU A 147 6.04 2.21 -7.04
N ILE A 148 4.97 2.93 -7.35
CA ILE A 148 3.60 2.45 -7.21
C ILE A 148 2.94 2.45 -8.59
N LEU A 149 2.38 1.32 -8.99
CA LEU A 149 1.45 1.19 -10.10
C LEU A 149 0.05 0.98 -9.53
N GLU A 150 -0.94 1.65 -10.09
CA GLU A 150 -2.31 1.62 -9.60
C GLU A 150 -3.29 1.57 -10.78
N SER A 151 -4.39 0.83 -10.63
CA SER A 151 -5.47 0.79 -11.61
C SER A 151 -6.29 2.07 -11.60
N LYS A 152 -6.98 2.39 -12.69
CA LYS A 152 -7.83 3.59 -12.81
C LYS A 152 -8.90 3.68 -11.72
N ASP A 153 -9.52 2.55 -11.39
CA ASP A 153 -10.52 2.43 -10.32
C ASP A 153 -9.92 2.41 -8.91
N LYS A 154 -8.57 2.49 -8.81
CA LYS A 154 -7.78 2.41 -7.58
C LYS A 154 -8.07 1.18 -6.72
N SER A 155 -8.67 0.14 -7.28
CA SER A 155 -8.97 -1.11 -6.55
C SER A 155 -7.77 -2.05 -6.47
N LYS A 156 -6.76 -1.85 -7.33
CA LYS A 156 -5.57 -2.70 -7.43
C LYS A 156 -4.32 -1.85 -7.45
N ARG A 157 -3.31 -2.30 -6.72
CA ARG A 157 -2.02 -1.59 -6.59
C ARG A 157 -0.86 -2.55 -6.55
N ILE A 158 0.24 -2.19 -7.19
CA ILE A 158 1.53 -2.87 -7.14
C ILE A 158 2.56 -1.88 -6.60
N ILE A 159 3.24 -2.24 -5.52
CA ILE A 159 4.20 -1.39 -4.82
C ILE A 159 5.54 -2.11 -4.85
N PHE A 160 6.51 -1.55 -5.57
CA PHE A 160 7.84 -2.12 -5.66
C PHE A 160 8.68 -1.66 -4.49
N LEU A 161 9.27 -2.63 -3.78
CA LEU A 161 10.09 -2.41 -2.58
C LEU A 161 11.55 -2.16 -2.91
N ASP A 162 11.98 -2.52 -4.12
CA ASP A 162 13.32 -2.24 -4.61
C ASP A 162 13.45 -0.76 -4.98
N LYS A 163 14.56 -0.13 -4.55
CA LYS A 163 14.92 1.20 -5.03
C LYS A 163 15.25 1.13 -6.52
N LEU A 164 14.79 2.11 -7.28
CA LEU A 164 15.13 2.24 -8.68
C LEU A 164 16.63 2.57 -8.78
N ASP A 165 17.47 1.59 -9.11
CA ASP A 165 18.87 1.87 -9.40
C ASP A 165 18.95 2.54 -10.78
N SER A 166 19.61 3.70 -10.83
CA SER A 166 19.89 4.46 -12.06
C SER A 166 20.55 3.64 -13.17
N ASN A 167 21.22 2.52 -12.83
CA ASN A 167 21.89 1.65 -13.79
C ASN A 167 21.04 0.47 -14.28
N THR A 168 19.85 0.25 -13.71
CA THR A 168 18.98 -0.88 -14.08
C THR A 168 17.71 -0.39 -14.76
N SER A 169 17.53 -0.77 -16.03
CA SER A 169 16.30 -0.50 -16.77
C SER A 169 15.16 -1.48 -16.45
N HIS A 170 15.39 -2.46 -15.57
CA HIS A 170 14.45 -3.51 -15.25
C HIS A 170 14.19 -3.56 -13.75
N ILE A 171 12.93 -3.38 -13.37
CA ILE A 171 12.48 -3.47 -11.98
C ILE A 171 12.20 -4.95 -11.69
N SER A 172 12.76 -5.47 -10.61
CA SER A 172 12.58 -6.88 -10.29
C SER A 172 11.15 -7.17 -9.85
N MET A 173 10.52 -8.19 -10.43
CA MET A 173 9.22 -8.70 -9.98
C MET A 173 9.32 -9.59 -8.72
N SER A 174 10.47 -9.57 -8.02
CA SER A 174 10.74 -10.42 -6.85
C SER A 174 10.43 -9.77 -5.51
N ASN A 175 10.35 -8.44 -5.45
CA ASN A 175 10.31 -7.69 -4.19
C ASN A 175 9.25 -6.58 -4.29
N LEU A 176 8.00 -6.93 -4.03
CA LEU A 176 6.86 -6.06 -4.22
C LEU A 176 5.67 -6.49 -3.36
N ILE A 177 4.74 -5.57 -3.17
CA ILE A 177 3.43 -5.80 -2.55
C ILE A 177 2.36 -5.64 -3.63
N HIS A 178 1.46 -6.59 -3.73
CA HIS A 178 0.32 -6.57 -4.63
C HIS A 178 -0.97 -6.57 -3.83
N ILE A 179 -1.71 -5.48 -3.93
CA ILE A 179 -3.04 -5.31 -3.32
C ILE A 179 -4.07 -5.49 -4.41
N HIS A 180 -4.99 -6.45 -4.23
CA HIS A 180 -6.08 -6.70 -5.17
C HIS A 180 -7.22 -7.46 -4.50
N ASN A 181 -8.46 -7.15 -4.86
CA ASN A 181 -9.64 -7.91 -4.41
C ASN A 181 -9.63 -8.20 -2.89
N GLU A 182 -9.31 -7.18 -2.08
CA GLU A 182 -9.22 -7.28 -0.62
C GLU A 182 -8.12 -8.23 -0.09
N ARG A 183 -7.17 -8.63 -0.95
CA ARG A 183 -5.99 -9.43 -0.62
C ARG A 183 -4.71 -8.64 -0.77
N ILE A 184 -3.69 -9.09 -0.03
CA ILE A 184 -2.35 -8.53 -0.03
C ILE A 184 -1.36 -9.68 -0.23
N ASP A 185 -0.73 -9.73 -1.41
CA ASP A 185 0.34 -10.67 -1.71
C ASP A 185 1.69 -9.94 -1.63
N ILE A 186 2.56 -10.35 -0.70
CA ILE A 186 3.87 -9.77 -0.46
C ILE A 186 4.93 -10.74 -1.00
N PHE A 187 5.62 -10.34 -2.05
CA PHE A 187 6.73 -11.09 -2.63
C PHE A 187 8.03 -10.52 -2.10
N THR A 188 8.86 -11.38 -1.49
CA THR A 188 10.17 -11.01 -0.94
C THR A 188 11.28 -11.87 -1.51
N LYS A 189 12.52 -11.39 -1.37
CA LYS A 189 13.75 -12.06 -1.80
C LYS A 189 14.77 -12.03 -0.67
N ASP A 190 15.94 -12.62 -0.91
CA ASP A 190 17.06 -12.56 0.01
C ASP A 190 17.45 -11.11 0.38
N ASN A 191 17.72 -10.91 1.67
CA ASN A 191 18.04 -9.65 2.33
C ASN A 191 16.95 -8.58 2.22
N THR A 192 15.70 -8.95 1.92
CA THR A 192 14.57 -8.03 2.11
C THR A 192 14.41 -7.74 3.60
N THR A 193 14.26 -6.46 3.93
CA THR A 193 13.83 -5.99 5.25
C THR A 193 12.49 -5.28 5.09
N LEU A 194 11.49 -5.70 5.85
CA LEU A 194 10.17 -5.08 5.89
C LEU A 194 9.91 -4.52 7.27
N ASP A 195 9.51 -3.26 7.35
CA ASP A 195 8.97 -2.67 8.56
C ASP A 195 7.44 -2.76 8.53
N ILE A 196 6.86 -3.55 9.44
CA ILE A 196 5.42 -3.77 9.48
C ILE A 196 4.65 -2.47 9.79
N GLN A 197 5.18 -1.58 10.64
CA GLN A 197 4.53 -0.30 10.93
C GLN A 197 4.52 0.62 9.70
N GLU A 198 5.59 0.58 8.90
CA GLU A 198 5.63 1.30 7.62
C GLU A 198 4.59 0.76 6.64
N LEU A 199 4.43 -0.57 6.58
CA LEU A 199 3.39 -1.23 5.78
C LEU A 199 1.98 -0.85 6.22
N GLU A 200 1.72 -0.85 7.52
CA GLU A 200 0.46 -0.42 8.13
C GLU A 200 0.11 1.02 7.76
N SER A 201 1.09 1.93 7.85
CA SER A 201 0.94 3.32 7.42
C SER A 201 0.64 3.43 5.92
N LEU A 202 1.34 2.66 5.10
CA LEU A 202 1.14 2.64 3.66
C LEU A 202 -0.27 2.14 3.26
N ILE A 203 -0.78 1.11 3.94
CA ILE A 203 -2.14 0.59 3.74
C ILE A 203 -3.20 1.59 4.23
N THR A 204 -2.96 2.24 5.36
CA THR A 204 -3.85 3.27 5.89
C THR A 204 -3.97 4.45 4.92
N ASN A 205 -2.83 4.92 4.38
CA ASN A 205 -2.79 5.97 3.36
C ASN A 205 -3.51 5.56 2.06
N TYR A 206 -3.41 4.29 1.66
CA TYR A 206 -4.16 3.76 0.52
C TYR A 206 -5.68 3.86 0.75
N LYS A 207 -6.17 3.42 1.91
CA LYS A 207 -7.59 3.50 2.25
C LYS A 207 -8.11 4.94 2.23
N GLN A 208 -7.35 5.89 2.78
CA GLN A 208 -7.74 7.31 2.79
C GLN A 208 -7.86 7.86 1.37
N ARG A 209 -6.86 7.63 0.51
CA ARG A 209 -6.89 8.09 -0.89
C ARG A 209 -8.03 7.48 -1.70
N TYR A 210 -8.38 6.22 -1.42
CA TYR A 210 -9.52 5.56 -2.07
C TYR A 210 -10.84 6.29 -1.73
N LEU A 211 -11.08 6.57 -0.44
CA LEU A 211 -12.25 7.32 0.04
C LEU A 211 -12.31 8.73 -0.55
N GLU A 212 -11.18 9.44 -0.60
CA GLU A 212 -11.09 10.79 -1.19
C GLU A 212 -11.48 10.81 -2.68
N SER A 213 -11.07 9.82 -3.49
CA SER A 213 -11.51 9.74 -4.90
C SER A 213 -13.01 9.59 -5.05
N ASN A 214 -13.60 8.69 -4.28
CA ASN A 214 -15.03 8.37 -4.40
C ASN A 214 -15.89 9.59 -4.00
N ASN A 215 -15.43 10.38 -3.03
CA ASN A 215 -16.11 11.61 -2.63
C ASN A 215 -16.06 12.71 -3.70
N ILE A 216 -14.96 12.81 -4.47
CA ILE A 216 -14.81 13.83 -5.53
C ILE A 216 -15.71 13.51 -6.74
N GLU A 217 -15.78 12.24 -7.17
CA GLU A 217 -16.65 11.84 -8.30
C GLU A 217 -18.14 12.03 -8.00
N SER A 218 -18.54 11.82 -6.75
CA SER A 218 -19.91 12.04 -6.26
C SER A 218 -20.39 13.50 -6.37
N SER A 219 -19.47 14.47 -6.39
CA SER A 219 -19.81 15.90 -6.50
C SER A 219 -20.02 16.39 -7.94
N ASN A 220 -19.60 15.61 -8.94
CA ASN A 220 -19.60 16.03 -10.35
C ASN A 220 -20.61 15.27 -11.25
N GLN A 221 -21.32 14.27 -10.74
CA GLN A 221 -22.37 13.59 -11.51
C GLN A 221 -23.64 13.37 -10.68
N LYS A 222 -24.72 14.09 -11.01
CA LYS A 222 -26.09 13.66 -10.69
C LYS A 222 -26.45 12.47 -11.59
N SER A 223 -25.97 11.28 -11.25
CA SER A 223 -26.52 10.04 -11.79
C SER A 223 -26.62 9.00 -10.70
N HIS A 224 -27.83 8.46 -10.56
CA HIS A 224 -28.24 7.43 -9.61
C HIS A 224 -27.50 6.13 -9.94
N ILE A 225 -26.28 5.96 -9.44
CA ILE A 225 -25.55 4.69 -9.41
C ILE A 225 -25.12 4.51 -7.95
N ASP A 226 -25.46 3.35 -7.40
CA ASP A 226 -25.22 2.96 -6.02
C ASP A 226 -23.70 2.91 -5.73
N CYS A 227 -23.12 4.04 -5.30
CA CYS A 227 -21.69 4.22 -5.07
C CYS A 227 -21.30 3.78 -3.65
N ASN A 228 -21.62 2.55 -3.28
CA ASN A 228 -21.19 1.95 -2.02
C ASN A 228 -20.20 0.79 -2.25
N GLN A 229 -19.15 1.04 -3.04
CA GLN A 229 -17.96 0.20 -2.99
C GLN A 229 -17.00 0.85 -1.99
N GLU A 230 -17.20 0.57 -0.71
CA GLU A 230 -16.15 0.77 0.29
C GLU A 230 -15.03 -0.24 0.01
N SER A 231 -13.77 0.19 -0.03
CA SER A 231 -12.66 -0.74 0.04
C SER A 231 -12.72 -1.44 1.41
N LYS A 232 -13.03 -2.73 1.46
CA LYS A 232 -13.03 -3.50 2.73
C LYS A 232 -11.63 -3.78 3.27
N LEU A 233 -10.57 -3.34 2.59
CA LEU A 233 -9.20 -3.51 3.08
C LEU A 233 -9.01 -2.67 4.35
N THR A 234 -8.97 -3.35 5.48
CA THR A 234 -8.71 -2.78 6.81
C THR A 234 -7.29 -3.11 7.25
N LEU A 235 -6.82 -2.49 8.34
CA LEU A 235 -5.59 -2.91 8.99
C LEU A 235 -5.63 -4.40 9.36
N ASP A 236 -6.78 -4.89 9.83
CA ASP A 236 -6.99 -6.32 10.13
C ASP A 236 -6.77 -7.21 8.89
N SER A 237 -6.96 -6.69 7.67
CA SER A 237 -6.66 -7.44 6.45
C SER A 237 -5.16 -7.76 6.34
N LEU A 238 -4.28 -6.90 6.86
CA LEU A 238 -2.83 -7.09 6.87
C LEU A 238 -2.39 -8.24 7.78
N HIS A 239 -3.11 -8.50 8.88
CA HIS A 239 -2.76 -9.51 9.88
C HIS A 239 -3.65 -10.76 9.81
N SER A 240 -4.42 -10.92 8.73
CA SER A 240 -5.36 -12.04 8.54
C SER A 240 -5.03 -12.89 7.32
N SER A 241 -5.85 -13.91 7.06
CA SER A 241 -5.71 -14.80 5.90
C SER A 241 -5.80 -14.10 4.53
N ASN A 242 -6.20 -12.83 4.51
CA ASN A 242 -6.17 -11.99 3.31
C ASN A 242 -4.76 -11.55 2.92
N THR A 243 -3.79 -11.67 3.84
CA THR A 243 -2.38 -11.39 3.59
C THR A 243 -1.58 -12.67 3.46
N GLN A 244 -0.76 -12.73 2.41
CA GLN A 244 0.17 -13.80 2.13
C GLN A 244 1.55 -13.20 1.89
N ILE A 245 2.55 -13.72 2.59
CA ILE A 245 3.94 -13.33 2.40
C ILE A 245 4.76 -14.54 1.93
N PHE A 246 5.53 -14.32 0.86
CA PHE A 246 6.36 -15.32 0.23
C PHE A 246 7.81 -14.91 0.29
N LEU A 247 8.68 -15.80 0.78
CA LEU A 247 10.12 -15.72 0.54
C LEU A 247 10.43 -16.59 -0.68
N TYR A 248 10.70 -15.94 -1.81
CA TYR A 248 10.68 -16.58 -3.13
C TYR A 248 9.31 -17.22 -3.44
N SER A 249 9.24 -18.54 -3.53
CA SER A 249 8.00 -19.31 -3.74
C SER A 249 7.41 -19.88 -2.45
N GLN A 250 8.15 -19.80 -1.34
CA GLN A 250 7.76 -20.38 -0.06
C GLN A 250 6.80 -19.45 0.68
N LEU A 251 5.56 -19.91 0.87
CA LEU A 251 4.57 -19.24 1.72
C LEU A 251 4.99 -19.33 3.19
N LEU A 252 4.95 -18.21 3.90
CA LEU A 252 5.27 -18.14 5.32
C LEU A 252 3.97 -18.10 6.14
N LEU A 253 3.79 -19.07 7.01
CA LEU A 253 2.62 -19.18 7.91
C LEU A 253 3.01 -19.23 9.38
N GLY A 254 4.32 -19.24 9.67
CA GLY A 254 4.87 -19.48 11.00
C GLY A 254 5.05 -20.97 11.30
N SER A 255 5.40 -21.28 12.54
CA SER A 255 5.72 -22.65 12.97
C SER A 255 5.69 -22.78 14.50
N LYS A 256 5.95 -23.99 14.99
CA LYS A 256 6.09 -24.28 16.42
C LYS A 256 7.49 -23.97 16.91
N GLU A 257 7.58 -23.49 18.15
CA GLU A 257 8.86 -23.25 18.80
C GLU A 257 9.61 -24.56 19.03
N SER A 258 10.92 -24.53 18.78
CA SER A 258 11.80 -25.65 19.04
C SER A 258 11.88 -25.90 20.55
N PRO A 259 11.73 -27.16 21.00
CA PRO A 259 11.85 -27.49 22.42
C PRO A 259 13.27 -27.27 22.97
N ASN A 260 14.28 -27.32 22.09
CA ASN A 260 15.70 -27.26 22.48
C ASN A 260 16.33 -25.89 22.25
N ASN A 261 15.71 -25.04 21.42
CA ASN A 261 16.22 -23.73 21.06
C ASN A 261 15.11 -22.69 21.22
N PRO A 262 14.97 -22.08 22.42
CA PRO A 262 14.01 -21.01 22.65
C PRO A 262 14.13 -19.91 21.59
N LEU A 263 13.00 -19.31 21.22
CA LEU A 263 12.86 -18.26 20.21
C LEU A 263 13.16 -18.68 18.76
N PHE A 264 13.50 -19.94 18.52
CA PHE A 264 13.57 -20.51 17.17
C PHE A 264 12.35 -21.36 16.87
N PHE A 265 11.75 -21.19 15.70
CA PHE A 265 10.55 -21.89 15.26
C PHE A 265 10.80 -22.52 13.90
N GLY A 266 10.36 -23.75 13.70
CA GLY A 266 10.66 -24.46 12.46
C GLY A 266 10.37 -25.94 12.55
N GLU A 267 10.34 -26.60 11.40
CA GLU A 267 10.19 -28.04 11.37
C GLU A 267 11.51 -28.72 11.71
N LEU A 268 11.44 -29.72 12.59
CA LEU A 268 12.59 -30.53 12.97
C LEU A 268 12.52 -31.90 12.29
N ASP A 269 13.68 -32.41 11.90
CA ASP A 269 13.84 -33.78 11.46
C ASP A 269 13.75 -34.77 12.64
N LYS A 270 13.91 -36.06 12.35
CA LYS A 270 13.87 -37.12 13.38
C LYS A 270 14.98 -37.01 14.43
N ASN A 271 16.03 -36.25 14.14
CA ASN A 271 17.18 -36.05 15.02
C ASN A 271 17.07 -34.74 15.82
N GLY A 272 16.00 -33.96 15.63
CA GLY A 272 15.81 -32.67 16.30
C GLY A 272 16.58 -31.51 15.65
N VAL A 273 17.02 -31.66 14.39
CA VAL A 273 17.71 -30.62 13.60
C VAL A 273 16.71 -29.93 12.69
N PHE A 274 16.85 -28.62 12.50
CA PHE A 274 15.96 -27.87 11.60
C PHE A 274 16.08 -28.35 10.15
N VAL A 275 14.93 -28.45 9.47
CA VAL A 275 14.86 -28.75 8.05
C VAL A 275 15.08 -27.47 7.26
N GLU A 276 16.32 -27.20 6.83
CA GLU A 276 16.72 -25.95 6.15
C GLU A 276 16.00 -25.67 4.82
N SER A 277 15.39 -26.69 4.21
CA SER A 277 14.54 -26.51 3.02
C SER A 277 13.16 -25.93 3.34
N LYS A 278 12.85 -25.73 4.62
CA LYS A 278 11.62 -25.11 5.12
C LYS A 278 11.97 -23.84 5.90
N PRO A 279 11.02 -22.90 6.07
CA PRO A 279 11.25 -21.69 6.84
C PRO A 279 11.63 -22.00 8.28
N ILE A 280 12.70 -21.36 8.74
CA ILE A 280 13.11 -21.29 10.14
C ILE A 280 12.94 -19.84 10.57
N TYR A 281 12.24 -19.62 11.68
CA TYR A 281 11.97 -18.30 12.21
C TYR A 281 12.76 -18.09 13.49
N HIS A 282 13.39 -16.93 13.65
CA HIS A 282 14.10 -16.52 14.85
C HIS A 282 13.49 -15.22 15.36
N LEU A 283 12.86 -15.28 16.53
CA LEU A 283 12.21 -14.16 17.17
C LEU A 283 13.20 -13.43 18.07
N ILE A 284 13.45 -12.16 17.78
CA ILE A 284 14.34 -11.29 18.54
C ILE A 284 13.46 -10.24 19.23
N GLY A 285 13.01 -10.53 20.45
CA GLY A 285 12.56 -9.49 21.37
C GLY A 285 13.79 -8.96 22.12
N GLU A 286 13.91 -7.65 22.36
CA GLU A 286 15.08 -6.90 22.90
C GLU A 286 15.65 -7.36 24.27
N ILE A 287 15.81 -8.66 24.52
CA ILE A 287 16.37 -9.21 25.74
C ILE A 287 17.92 -9.16 25.67
N ASP A 288 18.50 -9.11 24.47
CA ASP A 288 19.95 -9.06 24.27
C ASP A 288 20.38 -7.71 23.69
N SER A 289 20.71 -6.75 24.56
CA SER A 289 21.36 -5.49 24.17
C SER A 289 22.76 -5.65 23.55
N ASN A 290 23.23 -6.89 23.32
CA ASN A 290 24.58 -7.20 22.85
C ASN A 290 24.64 -7.96 21.51
N SER A 291 23.53 -8.33 20.85
CA SER A 291 23.57 -9.21 19.67
C SER A 291 23.29 -8.56 18.30
N ILE A 292 23.04 -7.25 18.23
CA ILE A 292 22.82 -6.55 16.96
C ILE A 292 23.84 -5.41 16.79
N GLU A 293 25.07 -5.76 16.44
CA GLU A 293 25.84 -4.89 15.54
C GLU A 293 25.25 -5.08 14.14
N SER A 294 24.29 -4.23 13.73
CA SER A 294 24.06 -3.76 12.34
C SER A 294 22.63 -3.27 12.06
N THR A 295 22.52 -1.96 11.81
CA THR A 295 21.69 -1.29 10.78
C THR A 295 20.24 -0.82 11.02
N SER A 296 19.59 -1.02 12.15
CA SER A 296 18.40 -0.21 12.49
C SER A 296 18.73 0.82 13.58
N ASN A 297 18.64 2.11 13.24
CA ASN A 297 18.82 3.21 14.19
C ASN A 297 17.61 3.41 15.12
N ASN A 298 16.69 2.45 15.24
CA ASN A 298 15.60 2.52 16.20
C ASN A 298 16.03 1.91 17.53
N ARG A 299 16.87 2.67 18.25
CA ARG A 299 17.14 2.44 19.69
C ARG A 299 16.08 3.13 20.56
N ASP A 300 14.82 3.06 20.14
CA ASP A 300 13.74 3.47 21.01
C ASP A 300 13.47 2.30 21.95
N SER A 301 14.03 2.37 23.16
CA SER A 301 13.85 1.43 24.28
C SER A 301 12.39 1.24 24.74
N ASN A 302 11.44 1.74 23.95
CA ASN A 302 10.00 1.71 24.14
C ASN A 302 9.29 0.83 23.09
N ASN A 303 10.02 0.21 22.16
CA ASN A 303 9.40 -0.69 21.18
C ASN A 303 9.24 -2.10 21.76
N SER A 304 8.04 -2.46 22.21
CA SER A 304 7.74 -3.82 22.69
C SER A 304 7.77 -4.86 21.57
N LEU A 305 7.65 -4.43 20.31
CA LEU A 305 7.52 -5.34 19.18
C LEU A 305 8.86 -5.96 18.83
N SER A 306 8.79 -7.20 18.36
CA SER A 306 9.97 -8.00 18.08
C SER A 306 10.47 -7.81 16.66
N THR A 307 11.73 -8.17 16.41
CA THR A 307 12.20 -8.45 15.06
C THR A 307 12.07 -9.94 14.77
N LEU A 308 11.46 -10.31 13.66
CA LEU A 308 11.39 -11.70 13.21
C LEU A 308 12.31 -11.91 12.02
N GLN A 309 13.36 -12.70 12.20
CA GLN A 309 14.22 -13.15 11.11
C GLN A 309 13.69 -14.48 10.56
N VAL A 310 13.63 -14.61 9.24
CA VAL A 310 13.21 -15.83 8.56
C VAL A 310 14.35 -16.32 7.68
N PHE A 311 14.76 -17.56 7.90
CA PHE A 311 15.81 -18.24 7.13
C PHE A 311 15.18 -19.30 6.24
N LEU A 312 15.62 -19.35 4.99
CA LEU A 312 15.28 -20.39 4.02
C LEU A 312 16.52 -20.76 3.22
N GLY A 313 17.15 -21.88 3.59
CA GLY A 313 18.51 -22.20 3.16
C GLY A 313 19.47 -21.08 3.55
N SER A 314 20.19 -20.52 2.57
CA SER A 314 21.12 -19.39 2.77
C SER A 314 20.47 -18.01 2.68
N ASN A 315 19.15 -17.92 2.51
CA ASN A 315 18.46 -16.66 2.28
C ASN A 315 17.81 -16.16 3.56
N THR A 316 17.81 -14.84 3.75
CA THR A 316 17.26 -14.20 4.95
C THR A 316 16.22 -13.14 4.60
N LEU A 317 15.12 -13.12 5.35
CA LEU A 317 14.12 -12.05 5.38
C LEU A 317 14.05 -11.49 6.80
N THR A 318 14.06 -10.17 6.94
CA THR A 318 13.91 -9.50 8.24
C THR A 318 12.58 -8.77 8.30
N LEU A 319 11.77 -9.07 9.31
CA LEU A 319 10.51 -8.38 9.59
C LEU A 319 10.68 -7.58 10.89
N LEU A 320 10.70 -6.25 10.78
CA LEU A 320 10.73 -5.35 11.92
C LEU A 320 9.32 -5.10 12.42
N ASN A 321 9.18 -4.80 13.72
CA ASN A 321 7.90 -4.49 14.35
C ASN A 321 6.88 -5.63 14.24
N TYR A 322 7.36 -6.86 14.40
CA TYR A 322 6.52 -8.06 14.42
C TYR A 322 5.82 -8.21 15.78
N SER A 323 4.49 -8.36 15.75
CA SER A 323 3.64 -8.57 16.93
C SER A 323 3.29 -10.05 17.04
N LEU A 324 3.62 -10.67 18.17
CA LEU A 324 3.17 -12.02 18.50
C LEU A 324 1.66 -12.06 18.73
N ILE A 325 1.09 -11.01 19.33
CA ILE A 325 -0.34 -10.93 19.63
C ILE A 325 -1.16 -10.89 18.34
N ASP A 326 -0.76 -10.05 17.39
CA ASP A 326 -1.52 -9.89 16.15
C ASP A 326 -1.14 -10.91 15.08
N SER A 327 -0.11 -11.74 15.35
CA SER A 327 0.44 -12.67 14.37
C SER A 327 0.74 -11.97 13.05
N SER A 328 1.58 -10.92 13.11
CA SER A 328 1.70 -9.96 12.01
C SER A 328 1.96 -10.61 10.65
N LEU A 329 1.33 -10.06 9.60
CA LEU A 329 1.37 -10.61 8.25
C LEU A 329 0.83 -12.06 8.14
N ASN A 330 -0.02 -12.46 9.10
CA ASN A 330 -0.58 -13.81 9.22
C ASN A 330 0.49 -14.92 9.37
N ILE A 331 1.63 -14.57 9.98
CA ILE A 331 2.63 -15.53 10.43
C ILE A 331 2.30 -15.86 11.88
N LYS A 332 2.09 -17.14 12.20
CA LYS A 332 1.67 -17.59 13.54
C LYS A 332 2.75 -18.42 14.19
N LEU A 333 3.30 -17.93 15.29
CA LEU A 333 4.34 -18.61 16.06
C LEU A 333 3.73 -19.26 17.30
N GLU A 334 3.85 -20.58 17.45
CA GLU A 334 3.38 -21.27 18.65
C GLU A 334 4.45 -21.23 19.74
N CYS A 335 4.30 -20.29 20.68
CA CYS A 335 5.22 -20.03 21.79
C CYS A 335 5.05 -21.02 22.95
N ASN A 336 6.12 -21.74 23.29
CA ASN A 336 6.15 -22.77 24.34
C ASN A 336 7.15 -22.47 25.48
N SER A 337 8.27 -21.82 25.16
CA SER A 337 9.36 -21.48 26.09
C SER A 337 8.98 -20.38 27.08
N LYS A 338 9.83 -20.14 28.09
CA LYS A 338 9.59 -19.06 29.07
C LYS A 338 9.90 -17.70 28.44
N GLU A 339 10.89 -17.68 27.55
CA GLU A 339 11.40 -16.54 26.81
C GLU A 339 10.34 -15.98 25.87
N SER A 340 9.73 -16.82 25.03
CA SER A 340 8.69 -16.41 24.09
C SER A 340 7.42 -15.92 24.81
N LYS A 341 7.06 -16.59 25.92
CA LYS A 341 5.97 -16.13 26.80
C LYS A 341 6.27 -14.79 27.46
N ALA A 342 7.51 -14.54 27.89
CA ALA A 342 7.88 -13.25 28.47
C ALA A 342 7.78 -12.11 27.46
N ILE A 343 8.12 -12.36 26.18
CA ILE A 343 7.91 -11.38 25.10
C ILE A 343 6.42 -11.11 24.91
N LEU A 344 5.59 -12.16 24.82
CA LEU A 344 4.15 -12.03 24.66
C LEU A 344 3.50 -11.22 25.80
N GLU A 345 3.87 -11.47 27.05
CA GLU A 345 3.35 -10.72 28.20
C GLU A 345 3.79 -9.24 28.18
N ARG A 346 5.01 -8.95 27.71
CA ARG A 346 5.47 -7.56 27.53
C ARG A 346 4.64 -6.83 26.47
N GLU A 347 4.40 -7.46 25.33
CA GLU A 347 3.55 -6.89 24.27
C GLU A 347 2.14 -6.60 24.80
N LYS A 348 1.55 -7.51 25.58
CA LYS A 348 0.20 -7.32 26.17
C LYS A 348 0.18 -6.14 27.14
N ALA A 349 1.12 -6.10 28.08
CA ALA A 349 1.21 -5.02 29.06
C ALA A 349 1.41 -3.65 28.40
N GLN A 350 2.09 -3.58 27.26
CA GLN A 350 2.23 -2.34 26.51
C GLN A 350 0.94 -1.95 25.79
N ARG A 351 0.23 -2.90 25.18
CA ARG A 351 -1.08 -2.66 24.57
C ARG A 351 -2.09 -2.13 25.59
N GLU A 352 -2.16 -2.75 26.77
CA GLU A 352 -3.03 -2.30 27.86
C GLU A 352 -2.69 -0.88 28.30
N LYS A 353 -1.40 -0.54 28.47
CA LYS A 353 -0.97 0.83 28.78
C LYS A 353 -1.36 1.84 27.70
N GLN A 354 -1.27 1.45 26.43
CA GLN A 354 -1.64 2.32 25.32
C GLN A 354 -3.15 2.52 25.27
N GLU A 355 -3.95 1.47 25.48
CA GLU A 355 -5.40 1.57 25.59
C GLU A 355 -5.85 2.41 26.80
N GLU A 356 -5.16 2.30 27.94
CA GLU A 356 -5.38 3.14 29.12
C GLU A 356 -5.04 4.60 28.85
N GLN A 357 -3.91 4.88 28.18
CA GLN A 357 -3.53 6.24 27.77
C GLN A 357 -4.49 6.82 26.72
N ASP A 358 -4.94 6.02 25.76
CA ASP A 358 -5.92 6.43 24.75
C ASP A 358 -7.30 6.67 25.36
N SER A 359 -7.66 5.91 26.40
CA SER A 359 -8.89 6.12 27.16
C SER A 359 -8.80 7.35 28.06
N GLN A 360 -7.65 7.57 28.71
CA GLN A 360 -7.39 8.77 29.50
C GLN A 360 -7.28 10.02 28.62
N THR A 361 -6.77 9.93 27.39
CA THR A 361 -6.74 11.05 26.43
C THR A 361 -8.09 11.28 25.76
N LYS A 362 -8.94 10.26 25.61
CA LYS A 362 -10.35 10.42 25.22
C LYS A 362 -11.20 11.07 26.31
N ASP A 363 -10.95 10.78 27.59
CA ASP A 363 -11.57 11.48 28.72
C ASP A 363 -10.90 12.84 29.01
N SER A 364 -9.60 13.00 28.68
CA SER A 364 -8.88 14.28 28.70
C SER A 364 -9.01 15.08 27.41
N LEU A 365 -9.89 14.67 26.49
CA LEU A 365 -10.63 15.61 25.65
C LEU A 365 -11.65 16.37 26.52
N THR A 366 -11.21 16.89 27.67
CA THR A 366 -11.44 18.30 27.94
C THR A 366 -11.02 19.07 26.70
N SER A 367 -12.01 19.31 25.84
CA SER A 367 -11.97 20.14 24.66
C SER A 367 -11.03 21.33 24.84
N THR A 368 -9.79 21.22 24.39
CA THR A 368 -8.94 22.37 24.06
C THR A 368 -9.07 22.74 22.59
N ALA A 369 -10.19 22.39 21.95
CA ALA A 369 -10.76 23.35 21.03
C ALA A 369 -11.23 24.52 21.90
N MET A 370 -10.50 25.64 21.85
CA MET A 370 -11.10 26.93 22.17
C MET A 370 -12.21 27.22 21.15
N LEU A 371 -13.29 26.43 21.19
CA LEU A 371 -14.58 26.85 20.68
C LEU A 371 -14.96 27.99 21.60
N HIS A 372 -14.60 29.22 21.21
CA HIS A 372 -15.23 30.39 21.77
C HIS A 372 -16.72 30.21 21.43
N PRO A 373 -17.59 29.97 22.43
CA PRO A 373 -19.01 29.80 22.15
C PRO A 373 -19.47 31.09 21.44
N ILE A 374 -20.11 30.95 20.28
CA ILE A 374 -20.62 32.10 19.54
C ILE A 374 -21.73 32.73 20.40
N LEU A 375 -21.51 33.95 20.83
CA LEU A 375 -22.47 34.75 21.58
C LEU A 375 -23.31 35.59 20.62
N GLU A 376 -24.55 35.93 20.98
CA GLU A 376 -25.40 36.80 20.16
C GLU A 376 -24.82 38.21 19.93
N ASP A 377 -23.83 38.63 20.73
CA ASP A 377 -23.12 39.90 20.58
C ASP A 377 -21.77 39.79 19.85
N ASP A 378 -21.36 38.59 19.44
CA ASP A 378 -20.14 38.41 18.64
C ASP A 378 -20.28 39.09 17.27
N GLU A 379 -19.23 39.81 16.85
CA GLU A 379 -19.15 40.38 15.52
C GLU A 379 -18.78 39.32 14.49
N ILE A 380 -19.76 38.90 13.71
CA ILE A 380 -19.55 37.92 12.64
C ILE A 380 -19.52 38.65 11.31
N LYS A 381 -18.52 38.35 10.48
CA LYS A 381 -18.43 38.89 9.12
C LYS A 381 -19.03 37.89 8.14
N CYS A 382 -19.97 38.35 7.32
CA CYS A 382 -20.45 37.56 6.19
C CYS A 382 -19.38 37.51 5.07
N PRO A 383 -19.51 36.61 4.08
CA PRO A 383 -18.57 36.54 2.94
C PRO A 383 -18.43 37.85 2.14
N HIS A 384 -19.36 38.80 2.28
CA HIS A 384 -19.33 40.13 1.65
C HIS A 384 -18.70 41.20 2.57
N ASN A 385 -18.01 40.77 3.63
CA ASN A 385 -17.32 41.60 4.61
C ASN A 385 -18.22 42.55 5.44
N GLY A 386 -19.54 42.37 5.37
CA GLY A 386 -20.50 43.07 6.23
C GLY A 386 -20.60 42.41 7.60
N VAL A 387 -20.71 43.21 8.65
CA VAL A 387 -20.92 42.72 10.02
C VAL A 387 -22.39 42.33 10.17
N VAL A 388 -22.64 41.14 10.70
CA VAL A 388 -23.97 40.59 10.95
C VAL A 388 -24.12 40.20 12.42
N LYS A 389 -25.35 40.24 12.92
CA LYS A 389 -25.70 39.73 14.24
C LYS A 389 -26.58 38.49 14.09
N LEU A 390 -26.22 37.42 14.80
CA LEU A 390 -27.03 36.21 14.89
C LEU A 390 -28.01 36.32 16.06
N LYS A 391 -29.17 35.69 15.91
CA LYS A 391 -30.13 35.47 17.01
C LYS A 391 -30.49 34.00 17.06
N SER A 392 -30.50 33.43 18.26
CA SER A 392 -30.97 32.06 18.46
C SER A 392 -32.48 31.99 18.21
N ASN A 393 -32.91 30.95 17.49
CA ASN A 393 -34.33 30.71 17.21
C ASN A 393 -35.04 29.97 18.36
N LYS A 394 -34.30 29.36 19.30
CA LYS A 394 -34.84 28.45 20.32
C LYS A 394 -34.65 28.98 21.75
N GLY A 395 -35.06 30.21 22.03
CA GLY A 395 -35.15 30.75 23.41
C GLY A 395 -33.80 30.84 24.14
N LYS A 396 -33.81 31.41 25.35
CA LYS A 396 -32.59 31.86 26.09
C LYS A 396 -32.08 30.92 27.22
N PRO A 397 -32.18 29.58 27.18
CA PRO A 397 -31.81 28.79 28.36
C PRO A 397 -30.29 28.76 28.61
N PHE A 398 -29.46 28.96 27.58
CA PHE A 398 -28.01 28.90 27.69
C PHE A 398 -27.40 30.29 27.49
N THR A 399 -26.88 30.87 28.58
CA THR A 399 -26.21 32.18 28.56
C THR A 399 -24.80 32.07 29.14
N SER A 400 -23.86 32.84 28.58
CA SER A 400 -22.55 33.08 29.16
C SER A 400 -22.48 34.54 29.58
N LYS A 401 -22.21 34.82 30.86
CA LYS A 401 -22.21 36.19 31.43
C LYS A 401 -23.49 37.00 31.15
N GLY A 402 -24.64 36.32 31.04
CA GLY A 402 -25.94 36.94 30.75
C GLY A 402 -26.22 37.17 29.25
N ILE A 403 -25.28 36.83 28.36
CA ILE A 403 -25.45 36.90 26.91
C ILE A 403 -25.86 35.51 26.37
N PRO A 404 -26.92 35.41 25.55
CA PRO A 404 -27.31 34.13 24.96
C PRO A 404 -26.23 33.53 24.05
N MET A 405 -26.04 32.22 24.16
CA MET A 405 -25.14 31.46 23.30
C MET A 405 -25.90 30.90 22.09
N VAL A 406 -25.28 30.92 20.92
CA VAL A 406 -25.80 30.34 19.68
C VAL A 406 -25.24 28.92 19.53
N LEU A 407 -26.10 27.91 19.61
CA LEU A 407 -25.71 26.52 19.44
C LEU A 407 -25.65 26.14 17.95
N GLU A 408 -24.98 25.04 17.62
CA GLU A 408 -24.90 24.53 16.23
C GLU A 408 -26.28 24.29 15.61
N SER A 409 -27.24 23.81 16.41
CA SER A 409 -28.63 23.65 15.98
C SER A 409 -29.37 24.97 15.73
N ASP A 410 -28.85 26.09 16.25
CA ASP A 410 -29.38 27.43 16.02
C ASP A 410 -28.74 28.10 14.80
N LEU A 411 -27.49 27.77 14.46
CA LEU A 411 -26.82 28.23 13.23
C LEU A 411 -27.62 27.82 11.99
N LEU A 412 -28.03 26.55 11.94
CA LEU A 412 -28.89 26.02 10.90
C LEU A 412 -30.26 26.72 10.97
N HIS A 413 -30.53 27.56 9.97
CA HIS A 413 -31.76 28.38 9.83
C HIS A 413 -31.88 29.62 10.73
N SER A 414 -30.79 30.08 11.38
CA SER A 414 -30.79 31.38 12.08
C SER A 414 -31.16 32.54 11.14
N SER A 415 -31.98 33.46 11.64
CA SER A 415 -32.26 34.71 10.93
C SER A 415 -31.05 35.65 11.06
N ILE A 416 -30.36 35.91 9.95
CA ILE A 416 -29.26 36.88 9.90
C ILE A 416 -29.85 38.29 9.79
N ILE A 417 -29.56 39.17 10.74
CA ILE A 417 -30.08 40.54 10.75
C ILE A 417 -28.93 41.54 10.52
N GLY A 418 -29.19 42.53 9.65
CA GLY A 418 -28.44 43.78 9.63
C GLY A 418 -27.02 43.69 9.06
N CYS A 419 -26.84 43.06 7.89
CA CYS A 419 -25.58 43.18 7.16
C CYS A 419 -25.30 44.66 6.84
N THR A 420 -24.14 45.16 7.25
CA THR A 420 -23.70 46.54 6.94
C THR A 420 -23.30 46.75 5.47
N ASN A 421 -23.23 45.66 4.69
CA ASN A 421 -22.93 45.68 3.25
C ASN A 421 -23.88 44.74 2.48
N PRO A 422 -25.20 45.05 2.42
CA PRO A 422 -26.15 44.18 1.75
C PRO A 422 -25.99 44.31 0.22
N LEU A 423 -25.93 43.17 -0.49
CA LEU A 423 -26.03 43.15 -1.95
C LEU A 423 -27.39 43.71 -2.35
N GLN A 424 -27.41 44.82 -3.10
CA GLN A 424 -28.63 45.30 -3.75
C GLN A 424 -29.02 44.32 -4.86
N HIS A 425 -29.78 43.27 -4.53
CA HIS A 425 -30.47 42.48 -5.54
C HIS A 425 -31.77 43.19 -5.93
N ASN A 426 -31.78 43.67 -7.17
CA ASN A 426 -32.97 44.13 -7.86
C ASN A 426 -34.04 43.03 -7.84
N ASN A 427 -35.24 43.42 -7.38
CA ASN A 427 -36.46 42.66 -7.52
C ASN A 427 -36.70 42.32 -9.00
N THR A 428 -36.79 41.03 -9.31
CA THR A 428 -37.70 40.56 -10.35
C THR A 428 -38.27 39.23 -9.91
N SER A 429 -39.58 39.25 -9.71
CA SER A 429 -40.46 38.16 -9.37
C SER A 429 -40.54 37.14 -10.52
N LEU A 430 -40.27 35.87 -10.23
CA LEU A 430 -41.08 34.69 -10.53
C LEU A 430 -40.41 33.43 -10.00
#